data_AF-A0A1S6FIJ6-F1
#
_entry.id   AF-A0A1S6FIJ6-F1
#
_cell.length_a   1.000
_cell.length_b   1.000
_cell.length_c   1.000
_cell.angle_alpha   90.00
_cell.angle_beta   90.00
_cell.angle_gamma   90.00
#
_symmetry.space_group_name_H-M   'P 1'
#
loop_
_entity.id
_entity.type
_entity.pdbx_description
1 polymer ?
#
loop_
_entity_poly.entity_id
_entity_poly.type
_entity_poly.pdbx_seq_one_letter_code
_entity_poly.pdbx_strand_id
1 'polypeptide(L)'
;MYVSDAGGGGSVTNTAPPACVAGDTQVKSAVEQTVAATEFGQPTDGAQASYQIQQTLARDDLTQDQKDEYLAAVVQMAGGQSTFCGSVDDRTADKLLRGLNDIGTAWTDPATPALRDEVTAGIARGVADGRLDADDLHGLVSEPGTHGARQLLTGVRDGTALASVANRLVDDARAQGYDINKYQTGPETLTAAADIANMAAAGGNRSAANAVLAEVTRVETSGPVVGDMTLTQAMMATTVGGGQWNNLYARDGFHALSGLLTSATQNAANQPGQDKLFAGLVRSGGEGYVGGLEEGGDRGPALDHLGSYFDRNVARLAETDWRMDNTGDFHNGLTRDFTRNVLLDSDYGRSTQSQDALTGEMTRLALQIGDKSLSPDQRESAASTLGAVMGSLEQAGADYIANAEGKAEAKVAFVRQFTDIVTDKLIGKLADKIPEGEVRGGATKAGGSFVDALWQKLVDHERQAAQGQVDKSTGGILDLAQAIRTTMATGEANLLNAFDLRVELYYDK
;
A
#
# COMPACT_ATOMS: atom_id res chain seq x y z
N MET A 1 20.68 -45.17 30.23
CA MET A 1 19.27 -45.14 30.64
C MET A 1 19.12 -43.94 31.57
N TYR A 2 18.30 -42.97 31.18
CA TYR A 2 17.67 -41.86 31.93
C TYR A 2 17.69 -42.00 33.48
N VAL A 3 17.79 -40.99 34.35
CA VAL A 3 17.41 -39.55 34.37
C VAL A 3 18.32 -38.87 35.41
N SER A 4 18.66 -37.57 35.26
CA SER A 4 19.08 -36.74 36.40
C SER A 4 18.22 -35.48 36.47
N ASP A 5 17.27 -35.51 37.41
CA ASP A 5 16.64 -34.35 38.01
C ASP A 5 17.40 -34.05 39.31
N ALA A 6 17.83 -32.82 39.50
CA ALA A 6 18.29 -32.32 40.80
C ALA A 6 18.06 -30.80 40.86
N GLY A 7 16.97 -30.41 41.50
CA GLY A 7 16.83 -29.08 42.06
C GLY A 7 17.79 -28.89 43.23
N GLY A 8 18.26 -27.65 43.43
CA GLY A 8 19.01 -27.28 44.62
C GLY A 8 19.77 -25.96 44.51
N GLY A 9 19.13 -24.87 44.98
CA GLY A 9 19.81 -23.81 45.72
C GLY A 9 20.64 -22.79 44.94
N GLY A 10 19.98 -21.80 44.35
CA GLY A 10 20.59 -20.52 43.99
C GLY A 10 19.98 -19.41 44.83
N SER A 11 20.78 -18.81 45.71
CA SER A 11 20.45 -17.73 46.64
C SER A 11 19.70 -16.57 45.98
N VAL A 12 18.45 -16.33 46.39
CA VAL A 12 17.76 -15.05 46.17
C VAL A 12 18.44 -14.03 47.07
N THR A 13 19.41 -13.30 46.52
CA THR A 13 19.85 -12.06 47.15
C THR A 13 18.79 -11.02 46.82
N ASN A 14 18.04 -10.61 47.85
CA ASN A 14 17.23 -9.40 47.82
C ASN A 14 18.21 -8.22 47.78
N THR A 15 18.79 -7.98 46.60
CA THR A 15 19.60 -6.80 46.32
C THR A 15 18.64 -5.66 46.06
N ALA A 16 18.69 -4.64 46.90
CA ALA A 16 18.10 -3.34 46.61
C ALA A 16 18.48 -2.92 45.17
N PRO A 17 17.57 -2.26 44.42
CA PRO A 17 17.81 -1.89 43.03
C PRO A 17 19.16 -1.19 42.88
N PRO A 18 19.99 -1.56 41.90
CA PRO A 18 21.30 -0.96 41.72
C PRO A 18 21.15 0.53 41.40
N ALA A 19 21.89 1.37 42.15
CA ALA A 19 21.93 2.80 41.93
C ALA A 19 22.58 3.17 40.59
N CYS A 20 21.99 4.15 39.90
CA CYS A 20 22.44 4.71 38.63
C CYS A 20 23.97 4.85 38.52
N VAL A 21 24.55 4.29 37.46
CA VAL A 21 25.97 4.45 37.15
C VAL A 21 26.13 5.79 36.42
N ALA A 22 26.46 6.84 37.18
CA ALA A 22 26.95 8.15 36.73
C ALA A 22 26.19 8.79 35.54
N GLY A 23 24.86 8.84 35.61
CA GLY A 23 24.01 9.60 34.68
C GLY A 23 23.74 11.01 35.20
N ASP A 24 23.49 11.94 34.28
CA ASP A 24 23.14 13.32 34.56
C ASP A 24 21.98 13.41 35.58
N THR A 25 22.19 14.07 36.72
CA THR A 25 21.20 14.16 37.80
C THR A 25 19.90 14.83 37.36
N GLN A 26 19.95 15.74 36.38
CA GLN A 26 18.76 16.40 35.85
C GLN A 26 17.94 15.43 34.99
N VAL A 27 18.59 14.63 34.14
CA VAL A 27 17.94 13.60 33.31
C VAL A 27 17.30 12.55 34.20
N LYS A 28 18.04 12.03 35.18
CA LYS A 28 17.52 11.05 36.15
C LYS A 28 16.27 11.57 36.85
N SER A 29 16.33 12.79 37.40
CA SER A 29 15.18 13.38 38.08
C SER A 29 13.98 13.57 37.15
N ALA A 30 14.19 13.85 35.86
CA ALA A 30 13.11 13.96 34.89
C ALA A 30 12.47 12.59 34.60
N VAL A 31 13.28 11.54 34.43
CA VAL A 31 12.77 10.16 34.26
C VAL A 31 11.97 9.71 35.48
N GLU A 32 12.49 9.93 36.70
CA GLU A 32 11.78 9.59 37.95
C GLU A 32 10.45 10.35 38.09
N GLN A 33 10.38 11.61 37.67
CA GLN A 33 9.14 12.40 37.65
C GLN A 33 8.11 11.83 36.68
N THR A 34 8.54 11.43 35.48
CA THR A 34 7.66 10.81 34.49
C THR A 34 7.12 9.47 34.98
N VAL A 35 7.98 8.62 35.54
CA VAL A 35 7.58 7.34 36.16
C VAL A 35 6.60 7.58 37.29
N ALA A 36 6.89 8.49 38.22
CA ALA A 36 5.98 8.81 39.32
C ALA A 36 4.61 9.33 38.84
N ALA A 37 4.56 10.06 37.72
CA ALA A 37 3.29 10.54 37.17
C ALA A 37 2.39 9.40 36.66
N THR A 38 2.96 8.27 36.25
CA THR A 38 2.21 7.07 35.85
C THR A 38 1.51 6.38 37.02
N GLU A 39 1.89 6.66 38.26
CA GLU A 39 1.20 6.13 39.45
C GLU A 39 -0.23 6.69 39.57
N PHE A 40 -0.49 7.83 38.95
CA PHE A 40 -1.79 8.51 38.94
C PHE A 40 -2.62 8.14 37.69
N GLY A 41 -3.94 8.31 37.77
CA GLY A 41 -4.87 7.97 36.68
C GLY A 41 -5.28 6.50 36.64
N GLN A 42 -6.26 6.17 35.78
CA GLN A 42 -6.71 4.78 35.62
C GLN A 42 -5.60 3.91 35.04
N PRO A 43 -5.63 2.58 35.25
CA PRO A 43 -4.65 1.66 34.67
C PRO A 43 -4.52 1.77 33.14
N THR A 44 -5.55 2.28 32.47
CA THR A 44 -5.62 2.41 31.01
C THR A 44 -5.18 3.77 30.46
N ASP A 45 -4.79 4.72 31.31
CA ASP A 45 -4.53 6.11 30.90
C ASP A 45 -3.03 6.35 30.62
N GLY A 46 -2.70 6.84 29.42
CA GLY A 46 -1.34 7.28 29.03
C GLY A 46 -1.11 8.80 29.19
N ALA A 47 -2.19 9.58 29.33
CA ALA A 47 -2.15 11.05 29.28
C ALA A 47 -1.19 11.71 30.27
N GLN A 48 -1.02 11.14 31.46
CA GLN A 48 -0.11 11.65 32.49
C GLN A 48 1.36 11.50 32.06
N ALA A 49 1.70 10.37 31.42
CA ALA A 49 3.03 10.18 30.84
C ALA A 49 3.25 11.15 29.68
N SER A 50 2.27 11.31 28.78
CA SER A 50 2.35 12.27 27.66
C SER A 50 2.56 13.70 28.15
N TYR A 51 1.83 14.11 29.20
CA TYR A 51 1.97 15.42 29.81
C TYR A 51 3.37 15.65 30.41
N GLN A 52 3.91 14.67 31.14
CA GLN A 52 5.26 14.80 31.69
C GLN A 52 6.35 14.81 30.62
N ILE A 53 6.19 14.04 29.55
CA ILE A 53 7.08 14.11 28.38
C ILE A 53 7.03 15.51 27.77
N GLN A 54 5.84 16.08 27.54
CA GLN A 54 5.68 17.44 27.05
C GLN A 54 6.38 18.47 27.94
N GLN A 55 6.15 18.41 29.25
CA GLN A 55 6.77 19.33 30.20
C GLN A 55 8.29 19.21 30.20
N THR A 56 8.82 17.98 30.16
CA THR A 56 10.26 17.74 30.18
C THR A 56 10.93 18.24 28.92
N LEU A 57 10.34 18.02 27.75
CA LEU A 57 10.87 18.49 26.48
C LEU A 57 10.80 20.02 26.34
N ALA A 58 9.84 20.67 26.99
CA ALA A 58 9.74 22.13 27.04
C ALA A 58 10.73 22.80 28.02
N ARG A 59 11.51 22.04 28.80
CA ARG A 59 12.46 22.62 29.77
C ARG A 59 13.64 23.32 29.07
N ASP A 60 13.91 24.55 29.49
CA ASP A 60 15.06 25.35 29.03
C ASP A 60 16.35 25.02 29.78
N ASP A 61 16.24 24.35 30.94
CA ASP A 61 17.39 23.93 31.75
C ASP A 61 17.99 22.58 31.33
N LEU A 62 17.39 21.92 30.32
CA LEU A 62 17.91 20.72 29.68
C LEU A 62 18.43 21.04 28.27
N THR A 63 19.65 20.61 28.00
CA THR A 63 20.24 20.58 26.65
C THR A 63 19.52 19.56 25.76
N GLN A 64 19.71 19.65 24.45
CA GLN A 64 19.12 18.69 23.52
C GLN A 64 19.61 17.26 23.77
N ASP A 65 20.90 17.07 24.06
CA ASP A 65 21.46 15.75 24.38
C ASP A 65 20.81 15.14 25.63
N GLN A 66 20.57 15.95 26.67
CA GLN A 66 19.87 15.50 27.89
C GLN A 66 18.40 15.16 27.61
N LYS A 67 17.72 15.90 26.73
CA LYS A 67 16.35 15.59 26.30
C LYS A 67 16.29 14.28 25.51
N ASP A 68 17.28 14.03 24.66
CA ASP A 68 17.37 12.79 23.88
C ASP A 68 17.72 11.58 24.78
N GLU A 69 18.58 11.75 25.79
CA GLU A 69 18.87 10.73 26.82
C GLU A 69 17.64 10.43 27.68
N TYR A 70 16.89 11.46 28.08
CA TYR A 70 15.61 11.30 28.77
C TYR A 70 14.60 10.50 27.92
N LEU A 71 14.43 10.86 26.64
CA LEU A 71 13.52 10.16 25.75
C LEU A 71 13.93 8.70 25.52
N ALA A 72 15.23 8.43 25.36
CA ALA A 72 15.72 7.07 25.21
C ALA A 72 15.40 6.20 26.43
N ALA A 73 15.58 6.74 27.64
CA ALA A 73 15.22 6.04 28.87
C ALA A 73 13.72 5.76 28.98
N VAL A 74 12.87 6.73 28.61
CA VAL A 74 11.40 6.56 28.61
C VAL A 74 10.98 5.47 27.61
N VAL A 75 11.56 5.45 26.41
CA VAL A 75 11.29 4.42 25.39
C VAL A 75 11.72 3.03 25.87
N GLN A 76 12.92 2.91 26.43
CA GLN A 76 13.41 1.65 26.99
C GLN A 76 12.49 1.12 28.11
N MET A 77 12.09 1.98 29.05
CA MET A 77 11.16 1.60 30.12
C MET A 77 9.77 1.21 29.59
N ALA A 78 9.27 1.91 28.56
CA ALA A 78 8.01 1.57 27.92
C ALA A 78 8.05 0.17 27.27
N GLY A 79 9.20 -0.24 26.73
CA GLY A 79 9.44 -1.57 26.21
C GLY A 79 9.77 -2.64 27.28
N GLY A 80 9.62 -2.32 28.57
CA GLY A 80 9.91 -3.23 29.68
C GLY A 80 11.40 -3.48 29.95
N GLN A 81 12.29 -2.66 29.38
CA GLN A 81 13.73 -2.82 29.54
C GLN A 81 14.27 -2.12 30.81
N SER A 82 15.41 -2.61 31.29
CA SER A 82 16.16 -1.98 32.38
C SER A 82 17.05 -0.88 31.83
N THR A 83 16.97 0.31 32.42
CA THR A 83 17.77 1.47 32.02
C THR A 83 18.84 1.80 33.05
N PHE A 84 19.59 2.89 32.85
CA PHE A 84 20.44 3.46 33.88
C PHE A 84 19.67 3.93 35.13
N CYS A 85 18.35 4.12 35.03
CA CYS A 85 17.45 4.42 36.16
C CYS A 85 16.81 3.16 36.79
N GLY A 86 17.11 1.96 36.27
CA GLY A 86 16.52 0.69 36.69
C GLY A 86 15.38 0.25 35.76
N SER A 87 14.66 -0.79 36.19
CA SER A 87 13.48 -1.35 35.51
C SER A 87 12.19 -0.87 36.20
N VAL A 88 11.11 -0.77 35.44
CA VAL A 88 9.76 -0.49 35.94
C VAL A 88 8.91 -1.75 35.96
N ASP A 89 7.77 -1.73 36.65
CA ASP A 89 6.80 -2.83 36.57
C ASP A 89 5.97 -2.77 35.28
N ASP A 90 5.35 -3.89 34.90
CA ASP A 90 4.57 -4.02 33.66
C ASP A 90 3.49 -2.93 33.55
N ARG A 91 2.84 -2.60 34.67
CA ARG A 91 1.80 -1.56 34.72
C ARG A 91 2.34 -0.19 34.34
N THR A 92 3.53 0.15 34.82
CA THR A 92 4.20 1.41 34.51
C THR A 92 4.67 1.43 33.06
N ALA A 93 5.25 0.33 32.58
CA ALA A 93 5.65 0.17 31.17
C ALA A 93 4.46 0.40 30.22
N ASP A 94 3.32 -0.25 30.48
CA ASP A 94 2.09 -0.09 29.69
C ASP A 94 1.60 1.36 29.64
N LYS A 95 1.66 2.09 30.76
CA LYS A 95 1.26 3.50 30.82
C LYS A 95 2.21 4.42 30.06
N LEU A 96 3.52 4.15 30.12
CA LEU A 96 4.51 4.87 29.33
C LEU A 96 4.29 4.62 27.83
N LEU A 97 4.06 3.36 27.44
CA LEU A 97 3.76 2.97 26.07
C LEU A 97 2.49 3.66 25.55
N ARG A 98 1.40 3.64 26.34
CA ARG A 98 0.16 4.37 26.03
C ARG A 98 0.41 5.87 25.91
N GLY A 99 1.23 6.46 26.78
CA GLY A 99 1.58 7.87 26.69
C GLY A 99 2.32 8.23 25.40
N LEU A 100 3.25 7.36 24.95
CA LEU A 100 3.93 7.51 23.66
C LEU A 100 2.94 7.30 22.49
N ASN A 101 2.03 6.35 22.59
CA ASN A 101 0.99 6.13 21.60
C ASN A 101 0.02 7.34 21.50
N ASP A 102 -0.36 7.93 22.62
CA ASP A 102 -1.16 9.16 22.70
C ASP A 102 -0.42 10.33 22.03
N ILE A 103 0.88 10.50 22.30
CA ILE A 103 1.72 11.49 21.60
C ILE A 103 1.75 11.21 20.08
N GLY A 104 1.86 9.95 19.69
CA GLY A 104 1.88 9.55 18.28
C GLY A 104 0.59 9.86 17.53
N THR A 105 -0.56 9.80 18.22
CA THR A 105 -1.90 10.05 17.67
C THR A 105 -2.34 11.53 17.76
N ALA A 106 -1.77 12.31 18.69
CA ALA A 106 -1.91 13.75 18.92
C ALA A 106 -3.01 14.52 18.14
N TRP A 107 -4.20 14.67 18.74
CA TRP A 107 -5.26 15.56 18.25
C TRP A 107 -5.63 16.71 19.21
N THR A 108 -5.44 16.57 20.53
CA THR A 108 -5.60 17.65 21.54
C THR A 108 -4.82 17.35 22.82
N ASP A 109 -4.66 18.37 23.69
CA ASP A 109 -3.82 18.33 24.90
C ASP A 109 -3.89 17.02 25.71
N PRO A 110 -2.75 16.53 26.22
CA PRO A 110 -1.38 17.08 26.07
C PRO A 110 -0.63 16.65 24.80
N ALA A 111 -1.24 15.83 23.95
CA ALA A 111 -0.63 15.31 22.73
C ALA A 111 -0.85 16.27 21.54
N THR A 112 0.18 17.05 21.20
CA THR A 112 0.13 18.02 20.08
C THR A 112 0.98 17.56 18.88
N PRO A 113 0.68 17.98 17.64
CA PRO A 113 1.52 17.67 16.49
C PRO A 113 2.99 18.11 16.67
N ALA A 114 3.22 19.24 17.34
CA ALA A 114 4.58 19.71 17.64
C ALA A 114 5.32 18.76 18.58
N LEU A 115 4.66 18.27 19.63
CA LEU A 115 5.23 17.28 20.54
C LEU A 115 5.51 15.95 19.83
N ARG A 116 4.58 15.49 18.98
CA ARG A 116 4.78 14.29 18.15
C ARG A 116 6.03 14.43 17.29
N ASP A 117 6.18 15.56 16.60
CA ASP A 117 7.31 15.79 15.69
C ASP A 117 8.64 15.87 16.48
N GLU A 118 8.63 16.48 17.67
CA GLU A 118 9.79 16.54 18.57
C GLU A 118 10.20 15.14 19.08
N VAL A 119 9.24 14.34 19.54
CA VAL A 119 9.48 12.96 20.02
C VAL A 119 9.93 12.04 18.88
N THR A 120 9.31 12.17 17.70
CA THR A 120 9.75 11.46 16.48
C THR A 120 11.20 11.78 16.13
N ALA A 121 11.58 13.06 16.20
CA ALA A 121 12.95 13.48 15.95
C ALA A 121 13.92 13.00 17.04
N GLY A 122 13.49 12.98 18.30
CA GLY A 122 14.26 12.45 19.43
C GLY A 122 14.54 10.96 19.30
N ILE A 123 13.55 10.14 18.96
CA ILE A 123 13.73 8.71 18.71
C ILE A 123 14.69 8.48 17.54
N ALA A 124 14.54 9.24 16.44
CA ALA A 124 15.43 9.14 15.29
C ALA A 124 16.90 9.45 15.66
N ARG A 125 17.16 10.49 16.47
CA ARG A 125 18.50 10.80 17.00
C ARG A 125 18.98 9.72 17.96
N GLY A 126 18.12 9.23 18.84
CA GLY A 126 18.44 8.14 19.76
C GLY A 126 18.95 6.89 19.04
N VAL A 127 18.32 6.50 17.93
CA VAL A 127 18.81 5.39 17.09
C VAL A 127 20.12 5.75 16.39
N ALA A 128 20.21 6.94 15.78
CA ALA A 128 21.41 7.35 15.05
C ALA A 128 22.66 7.43 15.93
N ASP A 129 22.50 7.80 17.21
CA ASP A 129 23.58 7.91 18.19
C ASP A 129 23.82 6.59 18.95
N GLY A 130 23.02 5.54 18.69
CA GLY A 130 23.13 4.23 19.34
C GLY A 130 22.62 4.18 20.78
N ARG A 131 21.80 5.16 21.20
CA ARG A 131 21.09 5.15 22.49
C ARG A 131 19.86 4.24 22.48
N LEU A 132 19.27 4.04 21.31
CA LEU A 132 18.13 3.16 21.07
C LEU A 132 18.50 2.10 20.04
N ASP A 133 18.13 0.85 20.30
CA ASP A 133 18.35 -0.27 19.38
C ASP A 133 17.03 -0.90 18.89
N ALA A 134 17.13 -1.98 18.11
CA ALA A 134 15.97 -2.65 17.56
C ALA A 134 15.05 -3.27 18.64
N ASP A 135 15.58 -3.63 19.81
CA ASP A 135 14.79 -4.21 20.88
C ASP A 135 13.96 -3.13 21.56
N ASP A 136 14.51 -1.93 21.70
CA ASP A 136 13.79 -0.74 22.20
C ASP A 136 12.65 -0.35 21.25
N LEU A 137 12.94 -0.31 19.95
CA LEU A 137 11.93 0.03 18.94
C LEU A 137 10.83 -1.03 18.87
N HIS A 138 11.16 -2.32 19.02
CA HIS A 138 10.16 -3.40 19.03
C HIS A 138 9.24 -3.30 20.23
N GLY A 139 9.76 -2.98 21.42
CA GLY A 139 8.95 -2.79 22.63
C GLY A 139 7.89 -1.67 22.49
N LEU A 140 8.11 -0.69 21.60
CA LEU A 140 7.11 0.35 21.32
C LEU A 140 5.93 -0.12 20.46
N VAL A 141 6.07 -1.23 19.73
CA VAL A 141 5.14 -1.62 18.66
C VAL A 141 4.74 -3.08 18.72
N SER A 142 5.18 -3.81 19.76
CA SER A 142 4.91 -5.24 19.95
C SER A 142 3.46 -5.52 20.31
N GLU A 143 2.74 -4.53 20.86
CA GLU A 143 1.32 -4.66 21.16
C GLU A 143 0.46 -4.28 19.95
N PRO A 144 -0.63 -5.05 19.69
CA PRO A 144 -1.65 -4.65 18.71
C PRO A 144 -2.23 -3.26 19.06
N GLY A 145 -2.61 -2.48 18.04
CA GLY A 145 -3.27 -1.18 18.22
C GLY A 145 -2.34 0.01 18.49
N THR A 146 -1.02 -0.19 18.48
CA THR A 146 0.00 0.85 18.74
C THR A 146 0.27 1.78 17.54
N HIS A 147 -0.79 2.22 16.84
CA HIS A 147 -0.66 3.06 15.63
C HIS A 147 0.11 4.36 15.86
N GLY A 148 -0.08 4.99 17.03
CA GLY A 148 0.64 6.20 17.41
C GLY A 148 2.12 5.93 17.67
N ALA A 149 2.45 4.87 18.41
CA ALA A 149 3.85 4.52 18.64
C ALA A 149 4.58 4.20 17.33
N ARG A 150 3.91 3.50 16.39
CA ARG A 150 4.43 3.32 15.01
C ARG A 150 4.69 4.63 14.28
N GLN A 151 3.82 5.63 14.44
CA GLN A 151 4.01 6.96 13.84
C GLN A 151 5.29 7.65 14.33
N LEU A 152 5.67 7.44 15.59
CA LEU A 152 6.89 8.01 16.16
C LEU A 152 8.17 7.42 15.54
N LEU A 153 8.09 6.26 14.86
CA LEU A 153 9.24 5.64 14.19
C LEU A 153 9.55 6.24 12.81
N THR A 154 8.71 7.13 12.28
CA THR A 154 8.87 7.68 10.91
C THR A 154 10.15 8.44 10.64
N GLY A 155 10.76 9.00 11.69
CA GLY A 155 12.03 9.70 11.59
C GLY A 155 13.25 8.76 11.49
N VAL A 156 13.09 7.48 11.86
CA VAL A 156 14.19 6.50 11.92
C VAL A 156 14.66 6.15 10.51
N ARG A 157 15.95 6.34 10.25
CA ARG A 157 16.58 6.06 8.94
C ARG A 157 17.39 4.76 8.91
N ASP A 158 17.64 4.15 10.07
CA ASP A 158 18.32 2.87 10.14
C ASP A 158 17.38 1.75 9.65
N GLY A 159 17.50 1.42 8.36
CA GLY A 159 16.73 0.34 7.76
C GLY A 159 17.02 -1.03 8.37
N THR A 160 18.20 -1.25 8.96
CA THR A 160 18.55 -2.54 9.57
C THR A 160 17.85 -2.72 10.91
N ALA A 161 17.84 -1.69 11.76
CA ALA A 161 17.10 -1.70 13.01
C ALA A 161 15.60 -1.92 12.76
N LEU A 162 15.00 -1.15 11.84
CA LEU A 162 13.59 -1.29 11.47
C LEU A 162 13.27 -2.66 10.83
N ALA A 163 14.17 -3.21 10.02
CA ALA A 163 13.98 -4.55 9.45
C ALA A 163 14.00 -5.64 10.54
N SER A 164 14.84 -5.50 11.57
CA SER A 164 14.85 -6.40 12.73
C SER A 164 13.51 -6.37 13.47
N VAL A 165 13.00 -5.16 13.76
CA VAL A 165 11.67 -4.97 14.39
C VAL A 165 10.56 -5.61 13.57
N ALA A 166 10.49 -5.35 12.26
CA ALA A 166 9.47 -5.91 11.40
C ALA A 166 9.51 -7.45 11.35
N ASN A 167 10.70 -8.06 11.31
CA ASN A 167 10.83 -9.52 11.35
C ASN A 167 10.35 -10.11 12.68
N ARG A 168 10.66 -9.46 13.81
CA ARG A 168 10.14 -9.86 15.13
C ARG A 168 8.62 -9.81 15.17
N LEU A 169 8.01 -8.75 14.63
CA LEU A 169 6.54 -8.64 14.52
C LEU A 169 5.93 -9.72 13.61
N VAL A 170 6.62 -10.16 12.56
CA VAL A 170 6.17 -11.32 11.75
C VAL A 170 6.12 -12.59 12.59
N ASP A 171 7.14 -12.82 13.43
CA ASP A 171 7.18 -13.97 14.33
C ASP A 171 6.11 -13.88 15.43
N ASP A 172 5.89 -12.67 15.98
CA ASP A 172 4.83 -12.41 16.96
C ASP A 172 3.44 -12.64 16.35
N ALA A 173 3.18 -12.14 15.13
CA ALA A 173 1.94 -12.36 14.41
C ALA A 173 1.67 -13.86 14.19
N ARG A 174 2.71 -14.62 13.84
CA ARG A 174 2.62 -16.08 13.70
C ARG A 174 2.29 -16.76 15.04
N ALA A 175 2.90 -16.31 16.14
CA ALA A 175 2.65 -16.86 17.47
C ALA A 175 1.23 -16.55 17.98
N GLN A 176 0.71 -15.35 17.68
CA GLN A 176 -0.65 -14.93 18.00
C GLN A 176 -1.71 -15.68 17.16
N GLY A 177 -1.36 -16.07 15.93
CA GLY A 177 -2.23 -16.74 14.97
C GLY A 177 -3.13 -15.76 14.20
N TYR A 178 -3.83 -16.27 13.18
CA TYR A 178 -4.56 -15.43 12.21
C TYR A 178 -6.10 -15.60 12.23
N ASP A 179 -6.62 -16.56 12.98
CA ASP A 179 -8.06 -16.86 13.05
C ASP A 179 -8.79 -15.85 13.95
N ILE A 180 -9.43 -14.84 13.34
CA ILE A 180 -10.14 -13.78 14.07
C ILE A 180 -11.33 -14.35 14.87
N ASN A 181 -11.95 -15.47 14.44
CA ASN A 181 -13.03 -16.11 15.22
C ASN A 181 -12.51 -16.70 16.54
N LYS A 182 -11.20 -16.95 16.64
CA LYS A 182 -10.52 -17.35 17.87
C LYS A 182 -9.91 -16.17 18.63
N TYR A 183 -10.30 -14.94 18.29
CA TYR A 183 -9.76 -13.71 18.87
C TYR A 183 -8.24 -13.57 18.71
N GLN A 184 -7.69 -14.12 17.63
CA GLN A 184 -6.26 -14.02 17.33
C GLN A 184 -5.95 -12.66 16.69
N THR A 185 -4.89 -12.00 17.18
CA THR A 185 -4.49 -10.64 16.80
C THR A 185 -3.40 -10.58 15.74
N GLY A 186 -2.99 -11.73 15.19
CA GLY A 186 -1.92 -11.78 14.19
C GLY A 186 -2.15 -10.91 12.94
N PRO A 187 -3.38 -10.71 12.41
CA PRO A 187 -3.58 -9.80 11.28
C PRO A 187 -3.21 -8.35 11.61
N GLU A 188 -3.52 -7.88 12.81
CA GLU A 188 -3.17 -6.54 13.27
C GLU A 188 -1.66 -6.38 13.47
N THR A 189 -1.02 -7.37 14.12
CA THR A 189 0.44 -7.39 14.32
C THR A 189 1.20 -7.50 12.99
N LEU A 190 0.71 -8.29 12.04
CA LEU A 190 1.30 -8.40 10.71
C LEU A 190 1.14 -7.10 9.90
N THR A 191 0.08 -6.33 10.16
CA THR A 191 -0.09 -5.00 9.58
C THR A 191 0.94 -4.01 10.13
N ALA A 192 1.20 -4.05 11.44
CA ALA A 192 2.30 -3.31 12.05
C ALA A 192 3.65 -3.71 11.45
N ALA A 193 3.89 -5.01 11.24
CA ALA A 193 5.09 -5.51 10.58
C ALA A 193 5.24 -4.97 9.15
N ALA A 194 4.15 -4.93 8.36
CA ALA A 194 4.14 -4.40 7.00
C ALA A 194 4.50 -2.91 6.95
N ASP A 195 3.92 -2.10 7.84
CA ASP A 195 4.19 -0.67 7.94
C ASP A 195 5.66 -0.39 8.30
N ILE A 196 6.20 -1.07 9.31
CA ILE A 196 7.62 -0.94 9.70
C ILE A 196 8.55 -1.47 8.60
N ALA A 197 8.17 -2.53 7.89
CA ALA A 197 8.93 -3.03 6.75
C ALA A 197 9.00 -2.02 5.60
N ASN A 198 7.94 -1.23 5.38
CA ASN A 198 7.97 -0.12 4.42
C ASN A 198 8.94 0.98 4.86
N MET A 199 8.96 1.33 6.15
CA MET A 199 9.93 2.28 6.70
C MET A 199 11.37 1.76 6.58
N ALA A 200 11.60 0.47 6.86
CA ALA A 200 12.88 -0.19 6.68
C ALA A 200 13.35 -0.13 5.22
N ALA A 201 12.45 -0.37 4.26
CA ALA A 201 12.73 -0.30 2.84
C ALA A 201 13.08 1.14 2.39
N ALA A 202 12.41 2.15 2.94
CA ALA A 202 12.77 3.55 2.74
C ALA A 202 14.15 3.91 3.33
N GLY A 203 14.56 3.23 4.41
CA GLY A 203 15.92 3.25 4.96
C GLY A 203 16.94 2.39 4.21
N GLY A 204 16.56 1.79 3.07
CA GLY A 204 17.45 1.01 2.21
C GLY A 204 17.47 -0.50 2.48
N ASN A 205 16.70 -1.03 3.43
CA ASN A 205 16.62 -2.46 3.72
C ASN A 205 15.27 -3.07 3.37
N ARG A 206 15.23 -3.82 2.27
CA ARG A 206 14.00 -4.47 1.75
C ARG A 206 13.75 -5.87 2.29
N SER A 207 14.64 -6.42 3.12
CA SER A 207 14.55 -7.84 3.53
C SER A 207 13.27 -8.12 4.32
N ALA A 208 12.88 -7.20 5.20
CA ALA A 208 11.65 -7.32 5.98
C ALA A 208 10.39 -7.24 5.10
N ALA A 209 10.36 -6.35 4.10
CA ALA A 209 9.22 -6.25 3.18
C ALA A 209 9.04 -7.57 2.39
N ASN A 210 10.14 -8.21 1.99
CA ASN A 210 10.09 -9.54 1.38
C ASN A 210 9.57 -10.61 2.37
N ALA A 211 9.97 -10.55 3.64
CA ALA A 211 9.53 -11.51 4.66
C ALA A 211 8.04 -11.38 4.98
N VAL A 212 7.55 -10.15 5.13
CA VAL A 212 6.11 -9.88 5.33
C VAL A 212 5.30 -10.37 4.13
N LEU A 213 5.72 -10.03 2.90
CA LEU A 213 5.05 -10.51 1.69
C LEU A 213 5.00 -12.05 1.61
N ALA A 214 6.10 -12.71 1.99
CA ALA A 214 6.18 -14.17 2.02
C ALA A 214 5.22 -14.77 3.06
N GLU A 215 5.11 -14.16 4.25
CA GLU A 215 4.16 -14.61 5.28
C GLU A 215 2.71 -14.42 4.83
N VAL A 216 2.38 -13.25 4.27
CA VAL A 216 1.04 -13.00 3.68
C VAL A 216 0.71 -14.08 2.66
N THR A 217 1.61 -14.31 1.70
CA THR A 217 1.42 -15.34 0.66
C THR A 217 1.25 -16.75 1.24
N ARG A 218 2.02 -17.09 2.27
CA ARG A 218 1.96 -18.40 2.95
C ARG A 218 0.61 -18.63 3.60
N VAL A 219 0.08 -17.64 4.31
CA VAL A 219 -1.21 -17.75 5.00
C VAL A 219 -2.36 -17.74 4.00
N GLU A 220 -2.32 -16.86 2.99
CA GLU A 220 -3.33 -16.83 1.90
C GLU A 220 -3.46 -18.19 1.20
N THR A 221 -2.34 -18.88 0.97
CA THR A 221 -2.33 -20.23 0.39
C THR A 221 -2.98 -21.28 1.31
N SER A 222 -3.05 -21.02 2.62
CA SER A 222 -3.66 -21.93 3.60
C SER A 222 -5.19 -21.78 3.67
N GLY A 223 -5.75 -20.76 3.02
CA GLY A 223 -7.19 -20.49 2.95
C GLY A 223 -7.63 -19.29 3.79
N PRO A 224 -8.94 -19.01 3.81
CA PRO A 224 -9.52 -17.90 4.56
C PRO A 224 -9.19 -17.96 6.05
N VAL A 225 -9.05 -16.78 6.67
CA VAL A 225 -8.75 -16.66 8.09
C VAL A 225 -10.00 -16.50 8.95
N VAL A 226 -11.13 -16.07 8.37
CA VAL A 226 -12.47 -16.06 9.01
C VAL A 226 -13.56 -16.18 7.97
N GLY A 227 -14.37 -17.25 8.01
CA GLY A 227 -15.42 -17.46 7.01
C GLY A 227 -14.82 -17.46 5.60
N ASP A 228 -15.25 -16.53 4.75
CA ASP A 228 -14.69 -16.31 3.40
C ASP A 228 -13.65 -15.17 3.36
N MET A 229 -13.32 -14.56 4.50
CA MET A 229 -12.38 -13.45 4.62
C MET A 229 -10.93 -13.94 4.48
N THR A 230 -10.19 -13.34 3.55
CA THR A 230 -8.76 -13.59 3.35
C THR A 230 -7.89 -12.92 4.42
N LEU A 231 -6.59 -13.26 4.49
CA LEU A 231 -5.69 -12.59 5.43
C LEU A 231 -5.53 -11.10 5.10
N THR A 232 -5.34 -10.76 3.82
CA THR A 232 -5.21 -9.39 3.31
C THR A 232 -6.41 -8.55 3.76
N GLN A 233 -7.59 -9.13 3.62
CA GLN A 233 -8.87 -8.58 4.07
C GLN A 233 -8.95 -8.39 5.59
N ALA A 234 -8.53 -9.39 6.37
CA ALA A 234 -8.46 -9.30 7.82
C ALA A 234 -7.49 -8.21 8.31
N MET A 235 -6.32 -8.08 7.67
CA MET A 235 -5.34 -7.04 7.97
C MET A 235 -5.91 -5.63 7.78
N MET A 236 -6.70 -5.43 6.72
CA MET A 236 -7.42 -4.19 6.47
C MET A 236 -8.53 -3.95 7.50
N ALA A 237 -9.41 -4.92 7.73
CA ALA A 237 -10.56 -4.76 8.61
C ALA A 237 -10.19 -4.56 10.08
N THR A 238 -9.13 -5.23 10.57
CA THR A 238 -8.70 -5.16 11.98
C THR A 238 -7.99 -3.85 12.34
N THR A 239 -7.68 -3.02 11.36
CA THR A 239 -6.94 -1.77 11.56
C THR A 239 -7.72 -0.52 11.17
N VAL A 240 -8.96 -0.69 10.68
CA VAL A 240 -9.92 0.41 10.56
C VAL A 240 -10.47 0.72 11.93
N GLY A 241 -10.20 1.94 12.38
CA GLY A 241 -10.55 2.40 13.72
C GLY A 241 -12.05 2.35 13.97
N GLY A 242 -12.46 1.56 14.98
CA GLY A 242 -13.76 1.64 15.64
C GLY A 242 -13.97 2.93 16.43
N GLY A 243 -13.82 4.08 15.78
CA GLY A 243 -14.05 5.38 16.38
C GLY A 243 -14.03 6.48 15.32
N GLN A 244 -14.99 7.40 15.41
CA GLN A 244 -15.23 8.53 14.51
C GLN A 244 -14.07 9.56 14.43
N TRP A 245 -12.89 9.24 14.96
CA TRP A 245 -11.79 10.16 15.26
C TRP A 245 -10.36 9.57 15.04
N ASN A 246 -10.21 8.41 14.39
CA ASN A 246 -8.90 7.83 14.07
C ASN A 246 -8.30 8.46 12.79
N ASN A 247 -7.56 9.56 12.96
CA ASN A 247 -6.95 10.32 11.86
C ASN A 247 -5.49 9.94 11.54
N LEU A 248 -5.02 8.75 11.97
CA LEU A 248 -3.75 8.19 11.47
C LEU A 248 -3.96 7.55 10.09
N TYR A 249 -4.38 8.41 9.16
CA TYR A 249 -4.96 8.07 7.87
C TYR A 249 -4.04 7.31 6.92
N ALA A 250 -2.76 7.12 7.25
CA ALA A 250 -1.75 6.52 6.37
C ALA A 250 -1.10 5.23 6.94
N ARG A 251 -1.71 4.60 7.96
CA ARG A 251 -1.11 3.44 8.68
C ARG A 251 -2.05 2.26 8.91
N ASP A 252 -3.23 2.31 8.30
CA ASP A 252 -4.13 1.17 8.25
C ASP A 252 -3.55 0.04 7.38
N GLY A 253 -4.26 -1.09 7.35
CA GLY A 253 -3.88 -2.26 6.58
C GLY A 253 -3.75 -1.95 5.10
N PHE A 254 -4.60 -1.08 4.55
CA PHE A 254 -4.54 -0.75 3.13
C PHE A 254 -3.25 0.01 2.77
N HIS A 255 -2.86 0.99 3.58
CA HIS A 255 -1.61 1.73 3.41
C HIS A 255 -0.38 0.84 3.60
N ALA A 256 -0.37 0.04 4.66
CA ALA A 256 0.74 -0.85 4.96
C ALA A 256 0.95 -1.89 3.83
N LEU A 257 -0.14 -2.50 3.35
CA LEU A 257 -0.12 -3.49 2.29
C LEU A 257 0.19 -2.91 0.90
N SER A 258 -0.39 -1.75 0.55
CA SER A 258 -0.08 -1.08 -0.72
C SER A 258 1.39 -0.67 -0.80
N GLY A 259 1.98 -0.20 0.30
CA GLY A 259 3.41 0.09 0.40
C GLY A 259 4.30 -1.12 0.06
N LEU A 260 3.91 -2.34 0.46
CA LEU A 260 4.68 -3.57 0.20
C LEU A 260 4.90 -3.84 -1.29
N LEU A 261 3.96 -3.42 -2.16
CA LEU A 261 4.09 -3.57 -3.61
C LEU A 261 5.31 -2.83 -4.17
N THR A 262 5.72 -1.75 -3.50
CA THR A 262 6.88 -0.95 -3.89
C THR A 262 8.12 -1.22 -3.03
N SER A 263 7.93 -1.61 -1.77
CA SER A 263 9.01 -1.90 -0.82
C SER A 263 9.65 -3.28 -1.02
N ALA A 264 8.85 -4.29 -1.39
CA ALA A 264 9.38 -5.62 -1.70
C ALA A 264 10.22 -5.59 -2.99
N THR A 265 11.20 -6.49 -3.05
CA THR A 265 12.13 -6.56 -4.18
C THR A 265 11.41 -7.04 -5.43
N GLN A 266 11.46 -6.23 -6.50
CA GLN A 266 10.85 -6.56 -7.79
C GLN A 266 11.72 -7.58 -8.53
N ASN A 267 11.44 -8.87 -8.31
CA ASN A 267 12.12 -9.98 -8.94
C ASN A 267 11.14 -11.15 -9.16
N ALA A 268 11.55 -12.14 -9.96
CA ALA A 268 10.70 -13.26 -10.32
C ALA A 268 10.21 -14.10 -9.12
N ALA A 269 10.95 -14.12 -8.01
CA ALA A 269 10.57 -14.89 -6.82
C ALA A 269 9.41 -14.24 -6.05
N ASN A 270 9.43 -12.91 -5.91
CA ASN A 270 8.40 -12.15 -5.21
C ASN A 270 7.19 -11.81 -6.11
N GLN A 271 7.38 -11.81 -7.43
CA GLN A 271 6.38 -11.37 -8.40
C GLN A 271 4.99 -12.00 -8.20
N PRO A 272 4.86 -13.34 -8.00
CA PRO A 272 3.56 -13.96 -7.75
C PRO A 272 2.84 -13.43 -6.51
N GLY A 273 3.57 -13.21 -5.42
CA GLY A 273 3.01 -12.68 -4.17
C GLY A 273 2.57 -11.22 -4.34
N GLN A 274 3.38 -10.40 -5.01
CA GLN A 274 3.03 -9.01 -5.30
C GLN A 274 1.80 -8.90 -6.21
N ASP A 275 1.64 -9.81 -7.18
CA ASP A 275 0.47 -9.85 -8.05
C ASP A 275 -0.81 -10.20 -7.30
N LYS A 276 -0.76 -11.23 -6.47
CA LYS A 276 -1.89 -11.61 -5.61
C LYS A 276 -2.26 -10.49 -4.66
N LEU A 277 -1.27 -9.84 -4.05
CA LEU A 277 -1.50 -8.72 -3.16
C LEU A 277 -2.14 -7.53 -3.89
N PHE A 278 -1.60 -7.16 -5.06
CA PHE A 278 -2.17 -6.11 -5.91
C PHE A 278 -3.63 -6.42 -6.29
N ALA A 279 -3.90 -7.67 -6.71
CA ALA A 279 -5.25 -8.12 -7.03
C ALA A 279 -6.20 -8.01 -5.82
N GLY A 280 -5.76 -8.46 -4.65
CA GLY A 280 -6.53 -8.36 -3.41
C GLY A 280 -6.88 -6.92 -3.07
N LEU A 281 -5.89 -6.02 -3.11
CA LEU A 281 -6.05 -4.61 -2.75
C LEU A 281 -6.97 -3.85 -3.70
N VAL A 282 -6.80 -4.05 -5.01
CA VAL A 282 -7.62 -3.36 -6.01
C VAL A 282 -9.07 -3.84 -5.94
N ARG A 283 -9.31 -5.14 -5.70
CA ARG A 283 -10.67 -5.71 -5.58
C ARG A 283 -11.37 -5.34 -4.27
N SER A 284 -10.62 -5.25 -3.16
CA SER A 284 -11.14 -4.73 -1.89
C SER A 284 -11.40 -3.23 -1.91
N GLY A 285 -11.00 -2.54 -2.98
CA GLY A 285 -11.25 -1.13 -3.17
C GLY A 285 -12.64 -0.75 -3.70
N GLY A 286 -13.50 -1.73 -4.00
CA GLY A 286 -14.88 -1.48 -4.42
C GLY A 286 -15.84 -1.15 -3.27
N GLU A 287 -17.04 -0.70 -3.64
CA GLU A 287 -18.11 -0.29 -2.71
C GLU A 287 -18.47 -1.39 -1.70
N GLY A 288 -18.45 -1.02 -0.40
CA GLY A 288 -18.98 -1.86 0.68
C GLY A 288 -18.02 -2.86 1.33
N TYR A 289 -16.70 -2.70 1.16
CA TYR A 289 -15.70 -3.53 1.83
C TYR A 289 -15.23 -2.95 3.17
N VAL A 290 -15.42 -3.70 4.27
CA VAL A 290 -14.93 -3.30 5.61
C VAL A 290 -13.41 -3.31 5.64
N GLY A 291 -12.77 -2.19 5.96
CA GLY A 291 -11.31 -2.06 5.80
C GLY A 291 -10.83 -1.53 4.45
N GLY A 292 -11.73 -1.38 3.46
CA GLY A 292 -11.40 -1.05 2.08
C GLY A 292 -11.18 0.44 1.83
N LEU A 293 -11.05 0.81 0.54
CA LEU A 293 -10.77 2.18 0.07
C LEU A 293 -11.74 3.27 0.57
N GLU A 294 -12.91 2.89 1.07
CA GLU A 294 -13.99 3.79 1.49
C GLU A 294 -14.04 4.02 3.01
N GLU A 295 -13.36 3.19 3.81
CA GLU A 295 -13.44 3.24 5.28
C GLU A 295 -12.20 3.87 5.95
N GLY A 296 -11.25 4.35 5.15
CA GLY A 296 -10.00 4.99 5.58
C GLY A 296 -9.91 6.48 5.21
N GLY A 297 -8.85 7.14 5.68
CA GLY A 297 -8.62 8.58 5.47
C GLY A 297 -8.14 9.02 4.09
N ASP A 298 -7.11 9.88 4.06
CA ASP A 298 -6.44 10.28 2.81
C ASP A 298 -5.79 9.07 2.12
N ARG A 299 -6.55 8.49 1.20
CA ARG A 299 -6.19 7.30 0.41
C ARG A 299 -5.25 7.58 -0.75
N GLY A 300 -5.00 8.85 -1.10
CA GLY A 300 -4.19 9.24 -2.27
C GLY A 300 -2.82 8.56 -2.31
N PRO A 301 -2.02 8.58 -1.23
CA PRO A 301 -0.71 7.91 -1.20
C PRO A 301 -0.77 6.38 -1.40
N ALA A 302 -1.79 5.70 -0.85
CA ALA A 302 -1.96 4.27 -1.04
C ALA A 302 -2.39 3.91 -2.47
N LEU A 303 -3.29 4.71 -3.06
CA LEU A 303 -3.64 4.61 -4.48
C LEU A 303 -2.41 4.82 -5.37
N ASP A 304 -1.53 5.75 -5.00
CA ASP A 304 -0.29 6.01 -5.73
C ASP A 304 0.68 4.82 -5.72
N HIS A 305 0.70 4.03 -4.64
CA HIS A 305 1.47 2.77 -4.59
C HIS A 305 0.91 1.72 -5.55
N LEU A 306 -0.42 1.56 -5.61
CA LEU A 306 -1.08 0.69 -6.59
C LEU A 306 -0.77 1.14 -8.02
N GLY A 307 -0.87 2.44 -8.27
CA GLY A 307 -0.50 3.08 -9.53
C GLY A 307 0.93 2.78 -9.95
N SER A 308 1.89 3.04 -9.06
CA SER A 308 3.29 2.76 -9.36
C SER A 308 3.57 1.27 -9.62
N TYR A 309 2.81 0.35 -9.02
CA TYR A 309 2.94 -1.07 -9.31
C TYR A 309 2.36 -1.41 -10.68
N PHE A 310 1.15 -0.90 -10.98
CA PHE A 310 0.49 -1.07 -12.26
C PHE A 310 1.35 -0.52 -13.42
N ASP A 311 1.86 0.71 -13.30
CA ASP A 311 2.66 1.39 -14.33
C ASP A 311 3.85 0.54 -14.82
N ARG A 312 4.51 -0.17 -13.89
CA ARG A 312 5.68 -1.01 -14.18
C ARG A 312 5.33 -2.39 -14.72
N ASN A 313 4.09 -2.84 -14.51
CA ASN A 313 3.67 -4.21 -14.73
C ASN A 313 2.52 -4.34 -15.73
N VAL A 314 2.03 -3.24 -16.30
CA VAL A 314 0.86 -3.22 -17.20
C VAL A 314 0.94 -4.27 -18.32
N ALA A 315 2.10 -4.46 -18.95
CA ALA A 315 2.29 -5.48 -19.97
C ALA A 315 1.93 -6.90 -19.49
N ARG A 316 2.37 -7.24 -18.27
CA ARG A 316 2.12 -8.55 -17.67
C ARG A 316 0.71 -8.65 -17.09
N LEU A 317 0.19 -7.56 -16.51
CA LEU A 317 -1.16 -7.51 -15.95
C LEU A 317 -2.24 -7.56 -17.04
N ALA A 318 -1.93 -7.04 -18.23
CA ALA A 318 -2.79 -7.08 -19.41
C ALA A 318 -2.74 -8.44 -20.14
N GLU A 319 -1.60 -9.13 -20.11
CA GLU A 319 -1.40 -10.34 -20.92
C GLU A 319 -2.31 -11.51 -20.50
N THR A 320 -2.86 -11.55 -19.27
CA THR A 320 -3.55 -12.76 -18.77
C THR A 320 -4.48 -12.56 -17.57
N ASP A 321 -5.80 -12.71 -17.74
CA ASP A 321 -6.80 -12.85 -16.63
C ASP A 321 -6.58 -14.07 -15.74
N TRP A 322 -5.77 -15.04 -16.18
CA TRP A 322 -5.74 -16.40 -15.64
C TRP A 322 -4.71 -16.62 -14.54
N ARG A 323 -3.91 -15.60 -14.19
CA ARG A 323 -2.91 -15.73 -13.14
C ARG A 323 -3.40 -15.09 -11.86
N MET A 324 -3.86 -15.99 -10.99
CA MET A 324 -3.67 -15.99 -9.53
C MET A 324 -4.92 -15.67 -8.71
N ASP A 325 -5.84 -16.64 -8.70
CA ASP A 325 -6.97 -16.83 -7.77
C ASP A 325 -8.24 -16.02 -8.07
N ASN A 326 -8.99 -16.44 -9.10
CA ASN A 326 -10.42 -16.16 -9.15
C ASN A 326 -11.24 -17.44 -9.37
N THR A 327 -12.33 -17.51 -8.64
CA THR A 327 -13.25 -18.62 -8.37
C THR A 327 -14.14 -19.01 -9.57
N GLY A 328 -13.63 -18.88 -10.80
CA GLY A 328 -14.32 -19.26 -12.03
C GLY A 328 -15.03 -18.13 -12.76
N ASP A 329 -14.77 -16.86 -12.41
CA ASP A 329 -15.30 -15.72 -13.14
C ASP A 329 -14.27 -15.15 -14.13
N PHE A 330 -14.50 -15.42 -15.42
CA PHE A 330 -13.66 -15.00 -16.53
C PHE A 330 -13.81 -13.51 -16.88
N HIS A 331 -14.74 -12.79 -16.23
CA HIS A 331 -15.08 -11.39 -16.54
C HIS A 331 -14.25 -10.35 -15.74
N ASN A 332 -13.47 -10.76 -14.74
CA ASN A 332 -12.81 -9.84 -13.77
C ASN A 332 -11.28 -9.74 -13.96
N GLY A 333 -10.85 -8.96 -14.95
CA GLY A 333 -9.43 -8.67 -15.21
C GLY A 333 -8.84 -7.61 -14.27
N LEU A 334 -7.55 -7.71 -13.94
CA LEU A 334 -6.89 -6.74 -13.04
C LEU A 334 -6.81 -5.33 -13.62
N THR A 335 -6.73 -5.20 -14.94
CA THR A 335 -6.80 -3.89 -15.61
C THR A 335 -8.18 -3.26 -15.46
N ARG A 336 -9.26 -4.07 -15.49
CA ARG A 336 -10.64 -3.61 -15.22
C ARG A 336 -10.74 -3.13 -13.78
N ASP A 337 -10.38 -3.98 -12.83
CA ASP A 337 -10.48 -3.69 -11.39
C ASP A 337 -9.67 -2.42 -11.05
N PHE A 338 -8.44 -2.28 -11.58
CA PHE A 338 -7.60 -1.11 -11.35
C PHE A 338 -8.20 0.14 -11.98
N THR A 339 -8.70 0.05 -13.21
CA THR A 339 -9.30 1.20 -13.88
C THR A 339 -10.52 1.70 -13.10
N ARG A 340 -11.40 0.77 -12.72
CA ARG A 340 -12.64 1.06 -12.00
C ARG A 340 -12.39 1.66 -10.61
N ASN A 341 -11.54 1.01 -9.81
CA ASN A 341 -11.42 1.29 -8.38
C ASN A 341 -10.28 2.27 -8.03
N VAL A 342 -9.34 2.51 -8.95
CA VAL A 342 -8.17 3.38 -8.72
C VAL A 342 -8.06 4.48 -9.77
N LEU A 343 -8.00 4.13 -11.06
CA LEU A 343 -7.70 5.10 -12.11
C LEU A 343 -8.80 6.16 -12.29
N LEU A 344 -10.06 5.76 -12.07
CA LEU A 344 -11.23 6.63 -12.13
C LEU A 344 -11.56 7.29 -10.76
N ASP A 345 -10.73 7.07 -9.74
CA ASP A 345 -10.89 7.69 -8.44
C ASP A 345 -10.34 9.13 -8.44
N SER A 346 -11.06 10.06 -7.81
CA SER A 346 -10.67 11.49 -7.77
C SER A 346 -9.45 11.78 -6.90
N ASP A 347 -9.16 10.92 -5.92
CA ASP A 347 -8.04 11.09 -4.99
C ASP A 347 -6.75 10.46 -5.54
N TYR A 348 -6.82 9.80 -6.70
CA TYR A 348 -5.67 9.20 -7.34
C TYR A 348 -4.75 10.25 -7.99
N GLY A 349 -3.60 10.48 -7.35
CA GLY A 349 -2.64 11.53 -7.71
C GLY A 349 -1.81 11.24 -8.97
N ARG A 350 -1.79 9.99 -9.46
CA ARG A 350 -0.94 9.53 -10.57
C ARG A 350 -1.70 9.13 -11.84
N SER A 351 -2.91 9.65 -12.03
CA SER A 351 -3.77 9.36 -13.19
C SER A 351 -3.05 9.53 -14.53
N THR A 352 -2.27 10.61 -14.69
CA THR A 352 -1.52 10.87 -15.93
C THR A 352 -0.45 9.82 -16.22
N GLN A 353 0.30 9.40 -15.20
CA GLN A 353 1.36 8.41 -15.34
C GLN A 353 0.80 7.04 -15.71
N SER A 354 -0.31 6.62 -15.10
CA SER A 354 -0.97 5.36 -15.45
C SER A 354 -1.64 5.38 -16.81
N GLN A 355 -2.23 6.52 -17.21
CA GLN A 355 -2.68 6.70 -18.59
C GLN A 355 -1.52 6.60 -19.59
N ASP A 356 -0.33 7.14 -19.26
CA ASP A 356 0.87 7.04 -20.10
C ASP A 356 1.41 5.60 -20.18
N ALA A 357 1.37 4.85 -19.07
CA ALA A 357 1.77 3.44 -19.04
C ALA A 357 0.81 2.57 -19.87
N LEU A 358 -0.50 2.74 -19.67
CA LEU A 358 -1.56 2.07 -20.42
C LEU A 358 -1.45 2.35 -21.92
N THR A 359 -1.38 3.62 -22.32
CA THR A 359 -1.25 4.00 -23.73
C THR A 359 0.09 3.59 -24.33
N GLY A 360 1.17 3.57 -23.53
CA GLY A 360 2.45 3.00 -23.91
C GLY A 360 2.35 1.51 -24.24
N GLU A 361 1.62 0.76 -23.44
CA GLU A 361 1.36 -0.66 -23.66
C GLU A 361 0.47 -0.90 -24.89
N MET A 362 -0.62 -0.16 -25.05
CA MET A 362 -1.45 -0.21 -26.26
C MET A 362 -0.64 0.09 -27.53
N THR A 363 0.26 1.08 -27.47
CA THR A 363 1.16 1.41 -28.58
C THR A 363 2.13 0.26 -28.87
N ARG A 364 2.72 -0.35 -27.84
CA ARG A 364 3.61 -1.53 -27.98
C ARG A 364 2.90 -2.68 -28.68
N LEU A 365 1.68 -3.00 -28.25
CA LEU A 365 0.86 -4.07 -28.82
C LEU A 365 0.50 -3.77 -30.27
N ALA A 366 0.09 -2.53 -30.59
CA ALA A 366 -0.20 -2.11 -31.96
C ALA A 366 1.02 -2.25 -32.89
N LEU A 367 2.22 -1.89 -32.41
CA LEU A 367 3.47 -2.10 -33.16
C LEU A 367 3.73 -3.58 -33.42
N GLN A 368 3.55 -4.45 -32.42
CA GLN A 368 3.73 -5.89 -32.58
C GLN A 368 2.74 -6.49 -33.58
N ILE A 369 1.47 -6.11 -33.53
CA ILE A 369 0.44 -6.57 -34.47
C ILE A 369 0.83 -6.23 -35.93
N GLY A 370 1.38 -5.04 -36.15
CA GLY A 370 1.83 -4.56 -37.46
C GLY A 370 3.17 -5.11 -37.92
N ASP A 371 3.98 -5.67 -37.02
CA ASP A 371 5.34 -6.14 -37.31
C ASP A 371 5.35 -7.52 -37.98
N LYS A 372 5.46 -7.52 -39.32
CA LYS A 372 5.51 -8.75 -40.13
C LYS A 372 6.80 -9.57 -39.94
N SER A 373 7.78 -9.08 -39.18
CA SER A 373 8.97 -9.86 -38.83
C SER A 373 8.75 -10.79 -37.63
N LEU A 374 7.71 -10.53 -36.82
CA LEU A 374 7.29 -11.40 -35.73
C LEU A 374 6.52 -12.62 -36.23
N SER A 375 6.49 -13.69 -35.44
CA SER A 375 5.69 -14.86 -35.78
C SER A 375 4.19 -14.55 -35.76
N PRO A 376 3.36 -15.28 -36.53
CA PRO A 376 1.91 -15.17 -36.43
C PRO A 376 1.39 -15.28 -34.98
N ASP A 377 1.92 -16.24 -34.21
CA ASP A 377 1.54 -16.45 -32.81
C ASP A 377 1.86 -15.23 -31.92
N GLN A 378 3.00 -14.55 -32.15
CA GLN A 378 3.35 -13.34 -31.40
C GLN A 378 2.41 -12.18 -31.72
N ARG A 379 2.06 -12.03 -33.00
CA ARG A 379 1.13 -10.99 -33.47
C ARG A 379 -0.29 -11.25 -32.97
N GLU A 380 -0.70 -12.52 -32.95
CA GLU A 380 -1.99 -12.97 -32.41
C GLU A 380 -2.06 -12.77 -30.89
N SER A 381 -0.99 -13.09 -30.16
CA SER A 381 -0.88 -12.79 -28.72
C SER A 381 -0.98 -11.30 -28.44
N ALA A 382 -0.35 -10.46 -29.27
CA ALA A 382 -0.45 -9.01 -29.15
C ALA A 382 -1.87 -8.49 -29.42
N ALA A 383 -2.54 -9.02 -30.45
CA ALA A 383 -3.94 -8.69 -30.75
C ALA A 383 -4.89 -9.13 -29.62
N SER A 384 -4.69 -10.33 -29.08
CA SER A 384 -5.44 -10.86 -27.94
C SER A 384 -5.27 -9.99 -26.69
N THR A 385 -4.02 -9.62 -26.36
CA THR A 385 -3.71 -8.76 -25.22
C THR A 385 -4.32 -7.37 -25.37
N LEU A 386 -4.27 -6.80 -26.59
CA LEU A 386 -4.91 -5.51 -26.87
C LEU A 386 -6.43 -5.59 -26.70
N GLY A 387 -7.05 -6.72 -27.11
CA GLY A 387 -8.46 -6.99 -26.87
C GLY A 387 -8.80 -7.09 -25.38
N ALA A 388 -7.93 -7.71 -24.57
CA ALA A 388 -8.11 -7.80 -23.13
C ALA A 388 -8.05 -6.43 -22.45
N VAL A 389 -7.11 -5.56 -22.88
CA VAL A 389 -7.04 -4.17 -22.41
C VAL A 389 -8.33 -3.43 -22.75
N MET A 390 -8.81 -3.51 -24.00
CA MET A 390 -10.01 -2.78 -24.42
C MET A 390 -11.26 -3.27 -23.70
N GLY A 391 -11.50 -4.59 -23.64
CA GLY A 391 -12.62 -5.16 -22.90
C GLY A 391 -12.60 -4.78 -21.41
N SER A 392 -11.41 -4.75 -20.80
CA SER A 392 -11.23 -4.30 -19.41
C SER A 392 -11.62 -2.84 -19.20
N LEU A 393 -11.21 -1.94 -20.11
CA LEU A 393 -11.55 -0.51 -20.03
C LEU A 393 -13.06 -0.29 -20.21
N GLU A 394 -13.66 -0.98 -21.18
CA GLU A 394 -15.09 -0.86 -21.47
C GLU A 394 -15.94 -1.27 -20.27
N GLN A 395 -15.65 -2.44 -19.70
CA GLN A 395 -16.39 -2.93 -18.54
C GLN A 395 -16.12 -2.08 -17.29
N ALA A 396 -14.89 -1.61 -17.09
CA ALA A 396 -14.58 -0.71 -15.97
C ALA A 396 -15.37 0.61 -16.06
N GLY A 397 -15.46 1.21 -17.25
CA GLY A 397 -16.24 2.41 -17.49
C GLY A 397 -17.74 2.18 -17.24
N ALA A 398 -18.28 1.07 -17.77
CA ALA A 398 -19.67 0.68 -17.56
C ALA A 398 -20.01 0.47 -16.08
N ASP A 399 -19.18 -0.30 -15.37
CA ASP A 399 -19.32 -0.54 -13.95
C ASP A 399 -19.26 0.73 -13.11
N TYR A 400 -18.32 1.63 -13.42
CA TYR A 400 -18.17 2.90 -12.70
C TYR A 400 -19.41 3.78 -12.85
N ILE A 401 -19.95 3.86 -14.07
CA ILE A 401 -21.18 4.62 -14.33
C ILE A 401 -22.37 4.00 -13.58
N ALA A 402 -22.48 2.66 -13.61
CA ALA A 402 -23.59 1.92 -13.02
C ALA A 402 -23.59 1.94 -11.49
N ASN A 403 -22.41 1.79 -10.86
CA ASN A 403 -22.32 1.49 -9.43
C ASN A 403 -21.93 2.69 -8.56
N ALA A 404 -21.06 3.61 -9.02
CA ALA A 404 -20.53 4.66 -8.14
C ALA A 404 -21.61 5.52 -7.43
N GLU A 405 -21.29 6.22 -6.36
CA GLU A 405 -22.18 7.26 -5.83
C GLU A 405 -22.22 8.52 -6.75
N GLY A 406 -23.35 9.24 -6.80
CA GLY A 406 -23.46 10.52 -7.52
C GLY A 406 -24.23 10.50 -8.86
N LYS A 407 -24.22 11.64 -9.57
CA LYS A 407 -25.05 11.85 -10.79
C LYS A 407 -24.46 11.11 -11.99
N ALA A 408 -25.26 10.22 -12.61
CA ALA A 408 -24.86 9.44 -13.77
C ALA A 408 -24.28 10.30 -14.91
N GLU A 409 -24.84 11.48 -15.18
CA GLU A 409 -24.33 12.37 -16.24
C GLU A 409 -22.90 12.88 -15.96
N ALA A 410 -22.57 13.17 -14.69
CA ALA A 410 -21.24 13.62 -14.32
C ALA A 410 -20.21 12.50 -14.51
N LYS A 411 -20.58 11.26 -14.21
CA LYS A 411 -19.73 10.08 -14.41
C LYS A 411 -19.53 9.76 -15.89
N VAL A 412 -20.58 9.82 -16.69
CA VAL A 412 -20.47 9.66 -18.15
C VAL A 412 -19.52 10.72 -18.72
N ALA A 413 -19.62 11.97 -18.26
CA ALA A 413 -18.71 13.03 -18.67
C ALA A 413 -17.25 12.78 -18.21
N PHE A 414 -17.06 12.23 -17.02
CA PHE A 414 -15.74 11.89 -16.49
C PHE A 414 -15.08 10.73 -17.26
N VAL A 415 -15.81 9.64 -17.49
CA VAL A 415 -15.32 8.51 -18.31
C VAL A 415 -15.05 8.96 -19.75
N ARG A 416 -15.85 9.87 -20.29
CA ARG A 416 -15.56 10.52 -21.58
C ARG A 416 -14.26 11.28 -21.57
N GLN A 417 -14.06 12.17 -20.61
CA GLN A 417 -12.81 12.93 -20.50
C GLN A 417 -11.60 11.99 -20.38
N PHE A 418 -11.72 10.91 -19.60
CA PHE A 418 -10.70 9.87 -19.52
C PHE A 418 -10.42 9.25 -20.91
N THR A 419 -11.46 8.86 -21.64
CA THR A 419 -11.33 8.24 -22.96
C THR A 419 -10.71 9.19 -23.99
N ASP A 420 -11.12 10.45 -24.00
CA ASP A 420 -10.58 11.48 -24.87
C ASP A 420 -9.06 11.62 -24.61
N ILE A 421 -8.63 11.70 -23.34
CA ILE A 421 -7.21 11.80 -22.97
C ILE A 421 -6.41 10.55 -23.41
N VAL A 422 -6.96 9.35 -23.20
CA VAL A 422 -6.31 8.10 -23.61
C VAL A 422 -6.16 8.04 -25.14
N THR A 423 -7.18 8.48 -25.86
CA THR A 423 -7.20 8.53 -27.34
C THR A 423 -6.17 9.53 -27.86
N ASP A 424 -6.16 10.76 -27.34
CA ASP A 424 -5.20 11.82 -27.66
C ASP A 424 -3.75 11.34 -27.46
N LYS A 425 -3.48 10.71 -26.31
CA LYS A 425 -2.16 10.16 -25.97
C LYS A 425 -1.76 9.03 -26.93
N LEU A 426 -2.69 8.15 -27.28
CA LEU A 426 -2.45 7.06 -28.22
C LEU A 426 -2.16 7.59 -29.63
N ILE A 427 -2.92 8.58 -30.10
CA ILE A 427 -2.68 9.27 -31.37
C ILE A 427 -1.28 9.88 -31.38
N GLY A 428 -0.90 10.61 -30.32
CA GLY A 428 0.43 11.21 -30.20
C GLY A 428 1.55 10.16 -30.25
N LYS A 429 1.44 9.10 -29.44
CA LYS A 429 2.46 8.03 -29.39
C LYS A 429 2.58 7.26 -30.70
N LEU A 430 1.48 7.01 -31.40
CA LEU A 430 1.50 6.35 -32.72
C LEU A 430 2.12 7.28 -33.78
N ALA A 431 1.80 8.58 -33.77
CA ALA A 431 2.37 9.56 -34.70
C ALA A 431 3.91 9.58 -34.65
N ASP A 432 4.50 9.44 -33.47
CA ASP A 432 5.95 9.36 -33.27
C ASP A 432 6.60 8.10 -33.86
N LYS A 433 5.81 7.09 -34.22
CA LYS A 433 6.28 5.82 -34.83
C LYS A 433 6.14 5.80 -36.35
N ILE A 434 5.46 6.79 -36.91
CA ILE A 434 5.22 6.90 -38.34
C ILE A 434 6.38 7.68 -38.98
N PRO A 435 7.01 7.19 -40.06
CA PRO A 435 8.10 7.88 -40.74
C PRO A 435 7.72 9.31 -41.20
N GLU A 436 8.63 10.26 -41.02
CA GLU A 436 8.44 11.64 -41.50
C GLU A 436 8.25 11.66 -43.02
N GLY A 437 7.09 12.18 -43.47
CA GLY A 437 6.76 12.34 -44.89
C GLY A 437 5.56 11.52 -45.38
N GLU A 438 5.09 10.52 -44.62
CA GLU A 438 3.94 9.70 -45.04
C GLU A 438 2.58 10.23 -44.55
N VAL A 439 2.51 11.02 -43.45
CA VAL A 439 1.24 11.17 -42.71
C VAL A 439 0.77 12.61 -42.36
N ARG A 440 1.54 13.69 -42.56
CA ARG A 440 1.13 15.02 -42.04
C ARG A 440 0.15 15.84 -42.91
N GLY A 441 -0.43 15.28 -43.96
CA GLY A 441 -1.24 16.03 -44.95
C GLY A 441 -2.77 15.87 -44.88
N GLY A 442 -3.31 15.01 -44.01
CA GLY A 442 -4.75 14.79 -43.88
C GLY A 442 -5.47 14.21 -45.12
N ALA A 443 -4.76 13.94 -46.21
CA ALA A 443 -5.31 13.42 -47.45
C ALA A 443 -4.23 12.75 -48.32
N THR A 444 -3.61 11.65 -47.88
CA THR A 444 -2.81 10.80 -48.79
C THR A 444 -2.84 9.35 -48.33
N LYS A 445 -3.10 8.46 -49.29
CA LYS A 445 -3.08 6.98 -49.29
C LYS A 445 -2.67 6.33 -47.96
N ALA A 446 -3.53 5.45 -47.43
CA ALA A 446 -3.23 4.51 -46.34
C ALA A 446 -1.76 4.08 -46.37
N GLY A 447 -0.97 4.63 -45.44
CA GLY A 447 0.38 4.14 -45.17
C GLY A 447 0.26 2.63 -44.95
N GLY A 448 1.11 1.85 -45.61
CA GLY A 448 0.91 0.42 -45.80
C GLY A 448 1.01 -0.45 -44.54
N SER A 449 1.03 0.16 -43.34
CA SER A 449 1.17 -0.51 -42.04
C SER A 449 -0.10 -0.42 -41.18
N PHE A 450 -0.25 -1.35 -40.24
CA PHE A 450 -1.35 -1.36 -39.27
C PHE A 450 -1.37 -0.08 -38.39
N VAL A 451 -0.20 0.45 -38.06
CA VAL A 451 -0.02 1.63 -37.20
C VAL A 451 -0.57 2.89 -37.88
N ASP A 452 -0.30 3.08 -39.17
CA ASP A 452 -0.80 4.23 -39.94
C ASP A 452 -2.33 4.19 -40.03
N ALA A 453 -2.88 3.00 -40.31
CA ALA A 453 -4.31 2.78 -40.39
C ALA A 453 -5.00 3.03 -39.04
N LEU A 454 -4.40 2.54 -37.94
CA LEU A 454 -4.92 2.77 -36.59
C LEU A 454 -4.91 4.26 -36.24
N TRP A 455 -3.77 4.94 -36.45
CA TRP A 455 -3.63 6.37 -36.20
C TRP A 455 -4.70 7.18 -36.95
N GLN A 456 -4.88 6.90 -38.26
CA GLN A 456 -5.89 7.60 -39.06
C GLN A 456 -7.31 7.35 -38.55
N LYS A 457 -7.63 6.12 -38.14
CA LYS A 457 -8.95 5.78 -37.58
C LYS A 457 -9.22 6.51 -36.27
N LEU A 458 -8.22 6.65 -35.40
CA LEU A 458 -8.35 7.38 -34.15
C LEU A 458 -8.54 8.88 -34.38
N VAL A 459 -7.77 9.49 -35.29
CA VAL A 459 -7.94 10.92 -35.66
C VAL A 459 -9.30 11.19 -36.29
N ASP A 460 -9.78 10.29 -37.16
CA ASP A 460 -11.12 10.39 -37.74
C ASP A 460 -12.20 10.23 -36.66
N HIS A 461 -11.99 9.33 -35.70
CA HIS A 461 -12.88 9.12 -34.56
C HIS A 461 -12.97 10.38 -33.69
N GLU A 462 -11.86 10.99 -33.26
CA GLU A 462 -11.90 12.23 -32.46
C GLU A 462 -12.64 13.37 -33.17
N ARG A 463 -12.43 13.51 -34.48
CA ARG A 463 -13.16 14.49 -35.30
C ARG A 463 -14.66 14.23 -35.30
N GLN A 464 -15.10 12.98 -35.30
CA GLN A 464 -16.51 12.58 -35.27
C GLN A 464 -17.10 12.67 -33.86
N ALA A 465 -16.36 12.29 -32.82
CA ALA A 465 -16.76 12.39 -31.41
C ALA A 465 -16.94 13.85 -30.96
N ALA A 466 -16.16 14.78 -31.52
CA ALA A 466 -16.37 16.22 -31.34
C ALA A 466 -17.68 16.73 -31.97
N GLN A 467 -18.32 15.96 -32.86
CA GLN A 467 -19.52 16.33 -33.63
C GLN A 467 -20.81 15.59 -33.21
N GLY A 468 -20.75 14.61 -32.29
CA GLY A 468 -21.84 13.65 -32.06
C GLY A 468 -22.10 13.22 -30.61
N GLN A 469 -23.08 12.31 -30.43
CA GLN A 469 -23.50 11.75 -29.14
C GLN A 469 -22.47 10.73 -28.63
N VAL A 470 -22.06 10.89 -27.36
CA VAL A 470 -21.20 9.94 -26.65
C VAL A 470 -22.05 8.82 -26.06
N ASP A 471 -21.53 7.61 -26.12
CA ASP A 471 -22.16 6.45 -25.49
C ASP A 471 -22.36 6.69 -23.99
N LYS A 472 -23.63 6.62 -23.55
CA LYS A 472 -24.01 6.91 -22.16
C LYS A 472 -23.66 5.77 -21.20
N SER A 473 -23.28 4.60 -21.71
CA SER A 473 -22.96 3.43 -20.91
C SER A 473 -21.47 3.34 -20.58
N THR A 474 -20.60 3.73 -21.51
CA THR A 474 -19.15 3.55 -21.44
C THR A 474 -18.38 4.86 -21.56
N GLY A 475 -19.06 5.98 -21.79
CA GLY A 475 -18.41 7.28 -21.95
C GLY A 475 -17.58 7.43 -23.22
N GLY A 476 -17.68 6.52 -24.20
CA GLY A 476 -16.93 6.58 -25.46
C GLY A 476 -15.80 5.53 -25.61
N ILE A 477 -15.53 4.73 -24.56
CA ILE A 477 -14.52 3.66 -24.65
C ILE A 477 -14.89 2.63 -25.73
N LEU A 478 -16.19 2.34 -25.89
CA LEU A 478 -16.70 1.47 -26.96
C LEU A 478 -16.34 1.99 -28.36
N ASP A 479 -16.37 3.31 -28.56
CA ASP A 479 -16.05 3.91 -29.85
C ASP A 479 -14.55 3.79 -30.17
N LEU A 480 -13.69 3.96 -29.15
CA LEU A 480 -12.25 3.72 -29.25
C LEU A 480 -11.96 2.25 -29.63
N ALA A 481 -12.63 1.30 -28.98
CA ALA A 481 -12.50 -0.13 -29.30
C ALA A 481 -12.96 -0.42 -30.74
N GLN A 482 -14.06 0.18 -31.18
CA GLN A 482 -14.56 0.03 -32.54
C GLN A 482 -13.59 0.61 -33.59
N ALA A 483 -12.87 1.69 -33.29
CA ALA A 483 -11.82 2.23 -34.16
C ALA A 483 -10.63 1.25 -34.30
N ILE A 484 -10.18 0.64 -33.19
CA ILE A 484 -9.14 -0.39 -33.19
C ILE A 484 -9.60 -1.62 -33.98
N ARG A 485 -10.81 -2.12 -33.69
CA ARG A 485 -11.43 -3.27 -34.36
C ARG A 485 -11.55 -3.08 -35.87
N THR A 486 -12.04 -1.92 -36.29
CA THR A 486 -12.17 -1.59 -37.73
C THR A 486 -10.81 -1.59 -38.42
N THR A 487 -9.75 -1.19 -37.72
CA THR A 487 -8.38 -1.27 -38.24
C THR A 487 -7.95 -2.74 -38.40
N MET A 488 -8.16 -3.57 -37.37
CA MET A 488 -7.83 -5.01 -37.44
C MET A 488 -8.59 -5.75 -38.54
N ALA A 489 -9.82 -5.37 -38.81
CA ALA A 489 -10.63 -5.95 -39.89
C ALA A 489 -10.06 -5.73 -41.30
N THR A 490 -9.11 -4.80 -41.47
CA THR A 490 -8.39 -4.60 -42.74
C THR A 490 -7.18 -5.53 -42.90
N GLY A 491 -6.81 -6.25 -41.82
CA GLY A 491 -5.66 -7.16 -41.75
C GLY A 491 -6.03 -8.64 -41.84
N GLU A 492 -5.30 -9.47 -41.10
CA GLU A 492 -5.52 -10.92 -41.07
C GLU A 492 -6.68 -11.29 -40.12
N ALA A 493 -7.57 -12.18 -40.58
CA ALA A 493 -8.79 -12.53 -39.84
C ALA A 493 -8.53 -13.16 -38.46
N ASN A 494 -7.42 -13.86 -38.27
CA ASN A 494 -7.03 -14.43 -36.97
C ASN A 494 -6.71 -13.35 -35.94
N LEU A 495 -6.13 -12.22 -36.34
CA LEU A 495 -5.84 -11.10 -35.44
C LEU A 495 -7.12 -10.44 -34.95
N LEU A 496 -8.08 -10.20 -35.85
CA LEU A 496 -9.41 -9.70 -35.49
C LEU A 496 -10.13 -10.67 -34.55
N ASN A 497 -10.12 -11.97 -34.87
CA ASN A 497 -10.76 -12.98 -34.03
C ASN A 497 -10.12 -13.06 -32.63
N ALA A 498 -8.78 -12.96 -32.53
CA ALA A 498 -8.08 -12.99 -31.26
C ALA A 498 -8.39 -11.75 -30.39
N PHE A 499 -8.56 -10.59 -31.02
CA PHE A 499 -9.01 -9.36 -30.36
C PHE A 499 -10.47 -9.46 -29.93
N ASP A 500 -11.41 -9.75 -30.85
CA ASP A 500 -12.85 -9.81 -30.58
C ASP A 500 -13.17 -10.86 -29.50
N LEU A 501 -12.53 -12.05 -29.55
CA LEU A 501 -12.69 -13.09 -28.52
C LEU A 501 -12.36 -12.56 -27.12
N ARG A 502 -11.34 -11.71 -26.97
CA ARG A 502 -10.97 -11.16 -25.67
C ARG A 502 -11.86 -10.01 -25.25
N VAL A 503 -12.25 -9.12 -26.15
CA VAL A 503 -13.19 -8.04 -25.81
C VAL A 503 -14.53 -8.62 -25.34
N GLU A 504 -15.07 -9.60 -26.07
CA GLU A 504 -16.36 -10.23 -25.75
C GLU A 504 -16.36 -10.99 -24.42
N LEU A 505 -15.19 -11.45 -23.95
CA LEU A 505 -15.07 -12.15 -22.66
C LEU A 505 -15.30 -11.22 -21.45
N TYR A 506 -15.27 -9.90 -21.59
CA TYR A 506 -15.49 -8.97 -20.47
C TYR A 506 -16.91 -8.41 -20.40
N TYR A 507 -17.75 -8.68 -21.40
CA TYR A 507 -19.16 -8.30 -21.32
C TYR A 507 -19.93 -9.31 -20.46
N ASP A 508 -20.48 -8.84 -19.34
CA ASP A 508 -21.48 -9.58 -18.59
C ASP A 508 -22.72 -9.77 -19.49
N LYS A 509 -23.17 -11.02 -19.65
CA LYS A 509 -24.40 -11.35 -20.39
C LYS A 509 -25.65 -11.28 -19.54
#